data_AF-A0A940UAL5-F1
#
_entry.id   AF-A0A940UAL5-F1
#
_cell.length_a   1.000
_cell.length_b   1.000
_cell.length_c   1.000
_cell.angle_alpha   90.00
_cell.angle_beta   90.00
_cell.angle_gamma   90.00
#
_symmetry.space_group_name_H-M   'P 1'
#
loop_
_entity.id
_entity.type
_entity.pdbx_description
1 polymer ?
#
loop_
_entity_poly.entity_id
_entity_poly.type
_entity_poly.pdbx_seq_one_letter_code
_entity_poly.pdbx_strand_id
1 'polypeptide(L)'
;MNPVHRIVLSVIVAAAIPLLAGCQDGDVVRLKDRVTIPFDRMVGEASKSRVVVIGETHDNKSHHDLQLKIIRTLYEGGAPLAVGLEMFRAENQE
;
A
#
# COMPACT_ATOMS: atom_id res chain seq x y z
N MET A 1 17.00 33.99 -26.62
CA MET A 1 16.39 33.42 -25.40
C MET A 1 17.26 33.78 -24.20
N ASN A 2 16.77 34.63 -23.29
CA ASN A 2 17.58 35.15 -22.18
C ASN A 2 18.05 34.01 -21.26
N PRO A 3 19.34 34.00 -20.86
CA PRO A 3 19.92 32.93 -20.05
C PRO A 3 19.20 32.76 -18.70
N VAL A 4 18.63 33.85 -18.17
CA VAL A 4 17.83 33.88 -16.94
C VAL A 4 16.59 32.99 -17.05
N HIS A 5 15.88 33.00 -18.17
CA HIS A 5 14.68 32.15 -18.35
C HIS A 5 15.04 30.67 -18.38
N ARG A 6 16.21 30.31 -18.93
CA ARG A 6 16.68 28.91 -18.96
C ARG A 6 17.00 28.41 -17.57
N ILE A 7 17.65 29.24 -16.75
CA ILE A 7 17.99 28.90 -15.36
C ILE A 7 16.72 28.74 -14.52
N VAL A 8 15.79 29.69 -14.58
CA VAL A 8 14.53 29.63 -13.82
C VAL A 8 13.69 28.41 -14.22
N LEU A 9 13.56 28.12 -15.52
CA LEU A 9 12.83 26.95 -15.99
C LEU A 9 13.49 25.65 -15.52
N SER A 10 14.82 25.58 -15.49
CA SER A 10 15.56 24.39 -15.05
C SER A 10 15.38 24.12 -13.56
N VAL A 11 15.33 25.17 -12.74
CA VAL A 11 15.09 25.07 -11.28
C VAL A 11 13.65 24.61 -10.99
N ILE A 12 12.67 25.14 -11.72
CA ILE A 12 11.27 24.73 -11.57
C ILE A 12 11.08 23.26 -11.96
N VAL A 13 11.68 22.83 -13.07
CA VAL A 13 11.62 21.43 -13.52
C VAL A 13 12.28 20.50 -12.49
N ALA A 14 13.46 20.86 -11.99
CA ALA A 14 14.17 20.05 -11.00
C ALA A 14 13.41 19.93 -9.67
N ALA A 15 12.73 20.99 -9.23
CA ALA A 15 11.93 20.99 -8.00
C ALA A 15 10.64 20.16 -8.11
N ALA A 16 10.16 19.85 -9.32
CA ALA A 16 8.99 19.02 -9.56
C ALA A 16 9.29 17.51 -9.62
N ILE A 17 10.56 17.12 -9.82
CA ILE A 17 11.00 15.72 -9.92
C ILE A 17 10.67 14.90 -8.64
N PRO A 18 10.85 15.42 -7.41
CA PRO A 18 10.52 14.67 -6.19
C PRO A 18 9.01 14.43 -6.01
N LEU A 19 8.13 15.26 -6.61
CA LEU A 19 6.68 15.05 -6.57
C LEU A 19 6.21 13.87 -7.44
N LEU A 20 7.03 13.41 -8.38
CA LEU A 20 6.74 12.28 -9.26
C LEU A 20 7.37 10.97 -8.79
N ALA A 21 8.23 11.03 -7.77
CA ALA A 21 8.80 9.85 -7.15
C ALA A 21 7.74 9.17 -6.27
N GLY A 22 6.84 8.43 -6.89
CA GLY A 22 5.97 7.49 -6.18
C GLY A 22 6.84 6.47 -5.44
N CYS A 23 6.56 6.25 -4.15
CA CYS A 23 7.19 5.18 -3.39
C CYS A 23 6.93 3.84 -4.09
N GLN A 24 7.98 3.22 -4.64
CA GLN A 24 7.90 1.83 -5.11
C GLN A 24 7.90 0.91 -3.89
N ASP A 25 6.73 0.71 -3.32
CA ASP A 25 6.46 -0.51 -2.57
C ASP A 25 6.36 -1.69 -3.54
N GLY A 26 6.76 -2.88 -3.09
CA GLY A 26 6.83 -4.08 -3.93
C GLY A 26 5.60 -4.31 -4.80
N ASP A 27 5.81 -4.81 -6.02
CA ASP A 27 4.77 -4.95 -7.04
C ASP A 27 3.62 -5.84 -6.55
N VAL A 28 2.41 -5.27 -6.41
CA VAL A 28 1.18 -6.03 -6.16
C VAL A 28 0.57 -6.42 -7.49
N VAL A 29 0.32 -7.71 -7.71
CA VAL A 29 -0.30 -8.19 -8.95
C VAL A 29 -1.74 -8.62 -8.70
N ARG A 30 -2.70 -8.03 -9.43
CA ARG A 30 -4.09 -8.47 -9.39
C ARG A 30 -4.25 -9.73 -10.23
N LEU A 31 -4.71 -10.82 -9.61
CA LEU A 31 -4.76 -12.13 -10.27
C LEU A 31 -5.74 -12.21 -11.45
N LYS A 32 -6.84 -11.45 -11.42
CA LYS A 32 -7.89 -11.48 -12.45
C LYS A 32 -7.34 -11.16 -13.84
N ASP A 33 -6.46 -10.18 -13.94
CA ASP A 33 -5.96 -9.62 -15.19
C ASP A 33 -4.42 -9.59 -15.27
N ARG A 34 -3.73 -10.02 -14.21
CA ARG A 34 -2.26 -10.06 -14.08
C ARG A 34 -1.60 -8.69 -14.23
N VAL A 35 -2.33 -7.64 -13.88
CA VAL A 35 -1.83 -6.26 -13.92
C VAL A 35 -1.22 -5.91 -12.57
N THR A 36 -0.03 -5.33 -12.60
CA THR A 36 0.56 -4.70 -11.42
C THR A 36 -0.23 -3.45 -11.04
N ILE A 37 -0.68 -3.39 -9.81
CA ILE A 37 -1.42 -2.25 -9.25
C ILE A 37 -0.67 -1.68 -8.04
N PRO A 38 -0.82 -0.37 -7.75
CA PRO A 38 -0.26 0.21 -6.53
C PRO A 38 -0.86 -0.46 -5.28
N PHE A 39 -0.06 -0.58 -4.22
CA PHE A 39 -0.48 -1.13 -2.92
C PHE A 39 -1.76 -0.44 -2.39
N ASP A 40 -1.79 0.89 -2.37
CA ASP A 40 -2.95 1.65 -1.87
C ASP A 40 -4.22 1.38 -2.69
N ARG A 41 -4.07 1.15 -4.01
CA ARG A 41 -5.19 0.74 -4.86
C ARG A 41 -5.68 -0.65 -4.47
N MET A 42 -4.78 -1.61 -4.24
CA MET A 42 -5.16 -2.94 -3.77
C MET A 42 -5.93 -2.86 -2.44
N VAL A 43 -5.42 -2.10 -1.46
CA VAL A 43 -6.09 -1.94 -0.16
C VAL A 43 -7.46 -1.25 -0.32
N GLY A 44 -7.56 -0.21 -1.16
CA GLY A 44 -8.82 0.49 -1.43
C GLY A 44 -9.83 -0.35 -2.23
N GLU A 45 -9.38 -1.33 -3.02
CA GLU A 45 -10.27 -2.33 -3.64
C GLU A 45 -10.71 -3.37 -2.59
N ALA A 46 -9.80 -3.83 -1.72
CA ALA A 46 -10.09 -4.80 -0.66
C ALA A 46 -11.06 -4.27 0.39
N SER A 47 -10.98 -2.97 0.76
CA SER A 47 -11.84 -2.33 1.76
C SER A 47 -13.33 -2.31 1.40
N LYS A 48 -13.68 -2.52 0.13
CA LYS A 48 -15.06 -2.65 -0.34
C LYS A 48 -15.67 -4.02 -0.04
N SER A 49 -14.85 -4.98 0.38
CA SER A 49 -15.27 -6.35 0.71
C SER A 49 -15.64 -6.45 2.19
N ARG A 50 -16.66 -7.24 2.51
CA ARG A 50 -17.06 -7.51 3.91
C ARG A 50 -16.01 -8.32 4.67
N VAL A 51 -15.27 -9.16 3.96
CA VAL A 51 -14.23 -10.05 4.52
C VAL A 51 -13.02 -10.00 3.58
N VAL A 52 -11.84 -9.84 4.15
CA VAL A 52 -10.55 -9.90 3.45
C VAL A 52 -9.73 -11.00 4.11
N VAL A 53 -9.22 -11.94 3.30
CA VAL A 53 -8.36 -13.04 3.77
C VAL A 53 -6.94 -12.75 3.32
N ILE A 54 -5.98 -12.80 4.24
CA ILE A 54 -4.57 -12.55 3.96
C ILE A 54 -3.81 -13.85 4.24
N GLY A 55 -3.21 -14.44 3.21
CA GLY A 55 -2.39 -15.64 3.35
C GLY A 55 -0.94 -15.31 3.71
N GLU A 56 -0.28 -16.24 4.38
CA GLU A 56 1.14 -16.17 4.69
C GLU A 56 1.81 -17.55 4.61
N THR A 57 3.13 -17.54 4.40
CA THR A 57 4.02 -18.56 4.97
C THR A 57 4.37 -18.16 6.40
N HIS A 58 4.09 -19.05 7.35
CA HIS A 58 4.37 -18.81 8.78
C HIS A 58 5.85 -18.48 9.05
N ASP A 59 6.07 -17.70 10.10
CA ASP A 59 7.38 -17.21 10.55
C ASP A 59 8.13 -16.34 9.52
N ASN A 60 7.47 -15.94 8.44
CA ASN A 60 8.05 -15.04 7.46
C ASN A 60 7.83 -13.58 7.87
N LYS A 61 8.90 -12.93 8.33
CA LYS A 61 8.87 -11.52 8.74
C LYS A 61 8.29 -10.59 7.66
N SER A 62 8.62 -10.78 6.38
CA SER A 62 8.13 -9.87 5.33
C SER A 62 6.62 -9.99 5.12
N HIS A 63 6.04 -11.18 5.34
CA HIS A 63 4.60 -11.36 5.32
C HIS A 63 3.93 -10.70 6.51
N HIS A 64 4.49 -10.85 7.71
CA HIS A 64 3.96 -10.18 8.91
C HIS A 64 4.03 -8.65 8.78
N ASP A 65 5.12 -8.11 8.21
CA ASP A 65 5.27 -6.68 7.94
C ASP A 65 4.20 -6.19 6.94
N LEU A 66 3.92 -6.97 5.88
CA LEU A 66 2.90 -6.64 4.88
C LEU A 66 1.48 -6.70 5.47
N GLN A 67 1.17 -7.71 6.29
CA GLN A 67 -0.11 -7.80 7.00
C GLN A 67 -0.34 -6.58 7.88
N LEU A 68 0.66 -6.22 8.69
CA LEU A 68 0.59 -5.03 9.55
C LEU A 68 0.38 -3.76 8.72
N LYS A 69 1.06 -3.64 7.57
CA LYS A 69 0.88 -2.51 6.66
C LYS A 69 -0.56 -2.45 6.12
N ILE A 70 -1.13 -3.57 5.67
CA ILE A 70 -2.51 -3.64 5.18
C ILE A 70 -3.49 -3.23 6.29
N ILE A 71 -3.33 -3.77 7.50
CA ILE A 71 -4.18 -3.45 8.66
C ILE A 71 -4.13 -1.94 8.96
N ARG A 72 -2.93 -1.34 9.01
CA ARG A 72 -2.75 0.09 9.25
C ARG A 72 -3.41 0.93 8.17
N THR A 73 -3.17 0.62 6.90
CA THR A 73 -3.77 1.38 5.79
C THR A 73 -5.29 1.30 5.78
N LEU A 74 -5.89 0.14 6.12
CA LEU A 74 -7.34 0.01 6.27
C LEU A 74 -7.87 0.86 7.44
N TYR A 75 -7.21 0.79 8.59
CA TYR A 75 -7.59 1.54 9.79
C TYR A 75 -7.49 3.05 9.58
N GLU A 76 -6.38 3.53 9.03
CA GLU A 76 -6.15 4.94 8.69
C GLU A 76 -7.12 5.44 7.62
N GLY A 77 -7.55 4.56 6.71
CA GLY A 77 -8.61 4.82 5.73
C GLY A 77 -10.02 4.88 6.33
N GLY A 78 -10.18 4.70 7.64
CA GLY A 78 -11.45 4.79 8.35
C GLY A 78 -12.34 3.55 8.25
N ALA A 79 -11.78 2.40 7.84
CA ALA A 79 -12.55 1.16 7.79
C ALA A 79 -12.92 0.69 9.21
N PRO A 80 -14.19 0.36 9.49
CA PRO A 80 -14.56 -0.33 10.72
C PRO A 80 -13.95 -1.74 10.69
N LEU A 81 -12.86 -1.94 11.44
CA LEU A 81 -12.00 -3.11 11.31
C LEU A 81 -12.11 -4.03 12.54
N ALA A 82 -12.29 -5.33 12.27
CA ALA A 82 -11.99 -6.41 13.19
C ALA A 82 -10.94 -7.31 12.54
N VAL A 83 -9.92 -7.73 13.30
CA VAL A 83 -8.81 -8.55 12.80
C VAL A 83 -8.90 -9.92 13.47
N GLY A 84 -9.20 -10.95 12.68
CA GLY A 84 -9.13 -12.34 13.11
C GLY A 84 -7.73 -12.91 12.83
N LEU A 85 -7.20 -13.63 13.80
CA LEU A 85 -5.84 -14.18 13.75
C LEU A 85 -5.87 -15.71 13.86
N GLU A 86 -5.33 -16.42 12.87
CA GLU A 86 -5.45 -17.89 12.78
C GLU A 86 -4.78 -18.64 13.95
N MET A 87 -3.66 -18.12 14.44
CA MET A 87 -2.91 -18.71 15.55
C MET A 87 -3.59 -18.57 16.92
N PHE A 88 -4.65 -17.78 17.04
CA PHE A 88 -5.44 -17.66 18.26
C PHE A 88 -6.78 -18.37 18.09
N ARG A 89 -7.12 -19.25 19.04
CA ARG A 89 -8.48 -19.78 19.15
C ARG A 89 -9.46 -18.64 19.41
N ALA A 90 -10.71 -18.81 19.00
CA ALA A 90 -11.75 -17.78 19.19
C ALA A 90 -11.88 -17.33 20.65
N GLU A 91 -11.76 -18.28 21.60
CA GLU A 91 -11.78 -18.03 23.05
C GLU A 91 -10.62 -17.13 23.56
N ASN A 92 -9.60 -16.88 22.74
CA ASN A 92 -8.42 -16.09 23.08
C ASN A 92 -8.31 -14.78 22.28
N GLN A 93 -9.38 -14.33 21.60
CA GLN A 93 -9.38 -13.12 20.76
C GLN A 93 -10.31 -11.99 21.26
N GLU A 94 -10.84 -12.12 22.49
CA GLU A 94 -11.69 -11.12 23.15
C GLU A 94 -10.90 -10.13 24.02
#